data_AF-A0A7W0A4W1-F1
#
_entry.id   AF-A0A7W0A4W1-F1
#
_cell.length_a   1.000
_cell.length_b   1.000
_cell.length_c   1.000
_cell.angle_alpha   90.00
_cell.angle_beta   90.00
_cell.angle_gamma   90.00
#
_symmetry.space_group_name_H-M   'P 1'
#
loop_
_entity.id
_entity.type
_entity.pdbx_description
1 polymer ?
#
loop_
_entity_poly.entity_id
_entity_poly.type
_entity_poly.pdbx_seq_one_letter_code
_entity_poly.pdbx_strand_id
1 'polypeptide(L)'
;MTSPSHNTATSDAQPRTLRVTPPSHRWECGCQQPPVLLATWTDAGQVNIKVRDRYWHVSGCGVVQTVCPRCASEHRLDLDALPGPGDT
;
A
#
# COMPACT_ATOMS: atom_id res chain seq x y z
N MET A 1 -38.45 40.04 -0.52
CA MET A 1 -38.32 39.00 0.52
C MET A 1 -38.15 37.68 -0.22
N THR A 2 -37.04 37.00 0.06
CA THR A 2 -36.38 35.95 -0.74
C THR A 2 -36.99 34.56 -0.55
N SER A 3 -36.92 33.73 -1.60
CA SER A 3 -37.40 32.34 -1.74
C SER A 3 -36.86 31.35 -0.70
N PRO A 4 -37.33 30.08 -0.71
CA PRO A 4 -36.46 29.07 -1.32
C PRO A 4 -37.17 28.01 -2.19
N SER A 5 -36.47 27.59 -3.24
CA SER A 5 -36.81 26.46 -4.12
C SER A 5 -36.17 25.17 -3.59
N HIS A 6 -36.92 24.07 -3.52
CA HIS A 6 -36.39 22.75 -3.20
C HIS A 6 -35.74 22.12 -4.45
N ASN A 7 -34.44 21.81 -4.37
CA ASN A 7 -33.71 21.06 -5.39
C ASN A 7 -33.79 19.55 -5.08
N THR A 8 -34.49 18.80 -5.92
CA THR A 8 -34.48 17.33 -5.90
C THR A 8 -33.24 16.85 -6.64
N ALA A 9 -32.21 16.43 -5.89
CA ALA A 9 -30.98 15.86 -6.45
C ALA A 9 -31.19 14.36 -6.74
N THR A 10 -31.43 14.03 -8.00
CA THR A 10 -31.42 12.65 -8.50
C THR A 10 -29.99 12.12 -8.42
N SER A 11 -29.74 11.21 -7.47
CA SER A 11 -28.44 10.55 -7.33
C SER A 11 -28.29 9.48 -8.40
N ASP A 12 -27.55 9.79 -9.45
CA ASP A 12 -27.09 8.86 -10.47
C ASP A 12 -26.17 7.81 -9.82
N ALA A 13 -26.67 6.58 -9.72
CA ALA A 13 -25.94 5.46 -9.14
C ALA A 13 -24.92 4.92 -10.14
N GLN A 14 -23.80 5.64 -10.28
CA GLN A 14 -22.69 5.19 -11.11
C GLN A 14 -22.10 3.87 -10.54
N PRO A 15 -21.94 2.81 -11.36
CA PRO A 15 -21.45 1.53 -10.90
C PRO A 15 -20.03 1.68 -10.32
N ARG A 16 -19.86 1.27 -9.05
CA ARG A 16 -18.59 1.30 -8.35
C ARG A 16 -17.68 0.19 -8.90
N THR A 17 -16.85 0.52 -9.87
CA THR A 17 -15.79 -0.38 -10.33
C THR A 17 -14.79 -0.58 -9.18
N LEU A 18 -14.86 -1.73 -8.50
CA LEU A 18 -13.87 -2.12 -7.51
C LEU A 18 -12.54 -2.32 -8.24
N ARG A 19 -11.58 -1.42 -8.02
CA ARG A 19 -10.21 -1.64 -8.48
C ARG A 19 -9.66 -2.86 -7.74
N VAL A 20 -9.56 -3.98 -8.45
CA VAL A 20 -8.82 -5.13 -7.95
C VAL A 20 -7.37 -4.69 -7.82
N THR A 21 -6.92 -4.54 -6.57
CA THR A 21 -5.51 -4.25 -6.30
C THR A 21 -4.74 -5.55 -6.57
N PRO A 22 -3.64 -5.52 -7.33
CA PRO A 22 -2.82 -6.71 -7.56
C PRO A 22 -2.46 -7.39 -6.24
N PRO A 23 -2.30 -8.73 -6.23
CA PRO A 23 -1.77 -9.43 -5.06
C PRO A 23 -0.45 -8.76 -4.66
N SER A 24 -0.34 -8.41 -3.39
CA SER A 24 0.86 -7.78 -2.85
C SER A 24 1.37 -8.62 -1.70
N HIS A 25 2.67 -8.89 -1.75
CA HIS A 25 3.40 -9.53 -0.68
C HIS A 25 3.55 -8.56 0.49
N ARG A 26 3.43 -9.07 1.71
CA ARG A 26 3.52 -8.27 2.93
C ARG A 26 4.91 -8.33 3.50
N TRP A 27 5.52 -7.19 3.74
CA TRP A 27 6.80 -7.09 4.44
C TRP A 27 6.54 -6.60 5.86
N GLU A 28 6.85 -7.45 6.83
CA GLU A 28 6.42 -7.28 8.22
C GLU A 28 7.59 -7.42 9.19
N CYS A 29 7.49 -6.71 10.32
CA CYS A 29 8.32 -6.91 11.49
C CYS A 29 7.54 -7.67 12.57
N GLY A 30 8.05 -8.83 12.99
CA GLY A 30 7.43 -9.71 13.99
C GLY A 30 7.64 -9.29 15.45
N CYS A 31 8.05 -8.04 15.73
CA CYS A 31 8.35 -7.61 17.10
C CYS A 31 7.12 -7.44 18.01
N GLN A 32 5.91 -7.52 17.45
CA GLN A 32 4.63 -7.32 18.12
C GLN A 32 3.60 -8.32 17.59
N GLN A 33 2.53 -8.54 18.38
CA GLN A 33 1.34 -9.26 17.94
C GLN A 33 0.15 -8.29 18.01
N PRO A 34 -0.44 -7.86 16.87
CA PRO A 34 -0.14 -8.24 15.49
C PRO A 34 1.20 -7.66 14.98
N PRO A 35 1.81 -8.29 13.95
CA PRO A 35 3.08 -7.82 13.39
C PRO A 35 2.95 -6.43 12.78
N VAL A 36 4.05 -5.69 12.80
CA VAL A 36 4.11 -4.33 12.25
C VAL A 36 4.30 -4.43 10.75
N LEU A 37 3.30 -3.99 9.99
CA LEU A 37 3.42 -3.89 8.53
C LEU A 37 4.38 -2.74 8.17
N LEU A 38 5.48 -3.08 7.51
CA LEU A 38 6.49 -2.12 7.07
C LEU A 38 6.18 -1.59 5.66
N ALA A 39 5.89 -2.51 4.73
CA ALA A 39 5.48 -2.19 3.37
C ALA A 39 4.69 -3.36 2.76
N THR A 40 4.12 -3.13 1.59
CA THR A 40 3.74 -4.20 0.67
C THR A 40 4.51 -4.06 -0.62
N TRP A 41 4.72 -5.14 -1.35
CA TRP A 41 5.36 -5.08 -2.66
C TRP A 41 4.67 -6.00 -3.65
N THR A 42 4.79 -5.69 -4.94
CA THR A 42 4.25 -6.50 -6.04
C THR A 42 5.38 -7.16 -6.82
N ASP A 43 5.08 -8.24 -7.54
CA ASP A 43 6.08 -8.93 -8.39
C ASP A 43 6.62 -8.03 -9.52
N ALA A 44 5.96 -6.90 -9.80
CA ALA A 44 6.45 -5.87 -10.71
C ALA A 44 7.52 -4.95 -10.09
N GLY A 45 7.99 -5.24 -8.87
CA GLY A 45 9.00 -4.44 -8.16
C GLY A 45 8.48 -3.10 -7.64
N GLN A 46 7.15 -2.94 -7.50
CA GLN A 46 6.57 -1.77 -6.88
C GLN A 46 6.40 -1.99 -5.38
N VAL A 47 6.98 -1.12 -4.57
CA VAL A 47 6.87 -1.13 -3.11
C VAL A 47 5.97 0.01 -2.65
N ASN A 48 5.00 -0.32 -1.80
CA ASN A 48 4.07 0.62 -1.19
C ASN A 48 4.40 0.72 0.30
N ILE A 49 4.85 1.89 0.72
CA ILE A 49 5.24 2.16 2.11
C ILE A 49 4.25 3.17 2.69
N LYS A 50 3.63 2.84 3.82
CA LYS A 50 2.78 3.76 4.58
C LYS A 50 3.46 4.12 5.89
N VAL A 51 3.82 5.39 6.05
CA VAL A 51 4.32 5.91 7.33
C VAL A 51 3.50 7.13 7.71
N ARG A 52 2.79 7.01 8.83
CA ARG A 52 1.89 8.06 9.37
C ARG A 52 0.88 8.52 8.30
N ASP A 53 0.92 9.80 7.94
CA ASP A 53 0.05 10.48 6.98
C ASP A 53 0.58 10.40 5.54
N ARG A 54 1.70 9.72 5.31
CA ARG A 54 2.38 9.67 4.02
C ARG A 54 2.37 8.26 3.43
N TYR A 55 2.21 8.22 2.12
CA TYR A 55 2.30 7.04 1.30
C TYR A 55 3.37 7.26 0.24
N TRP A 56 4.27 6.30 0.12
CA TRP A 56 5.27 6.29 -0.93
C TRP A 56 5.05 5.07 -1.82
N HIS A 57 5.07 5.33 -3.12
CA HIS A 57 5.18 4.32 -4.14
C HIS A 57 6.60 4.39 -4.68
N VAL A 58 7.35 3.33 -4.45
CA VAL A 58 8.74 3.20 -4.89
C VAL A 58 8.77 2.15 -5.99
N SER A 59 9.34 2.49 -7.15
CA SER A 59 9.43 1.59 -8.30
C SER A 59 10.84 1.65 -8.89
N GLY A 60 11.34 0.53 -9.41
CA GLY A 60 12.66 0.47 -10.03
C GLY A 60 13.83 0.55 -9.04
N CYS A 61 13.61 0.21 -7.77
CA CYS A 61 14.64 0.14 -6.75
C CYS A 61 14.90 -1.33 -6.39
N GLY A 62 16.15 -1.79 -6.52
CA GLY A 62 16.53 -3.16 -6.16
C GLY A 62 16.51 -3.42 -4.65
N VAL A 63 16.76 -2.39 -3.82
CA VAL A 63 16.81 -2.52 -2.36
C VAL A 63 16.00 -1.41 -1.70
N VAL A 64 15.18 -1.80 -0.71
CA VAL A 64 14.45 -0.89 0.17
C VAL A 64 14.85 -1.15 1.60
N GLN A 65 15.21 -0.09 2.33
CA GLN A 65 15.54 -0.15 3.75
C GLN A 65 14.54 0.67 4.55
N THR A 66 14.19 0.18 5.74
CA THR A 66 13.30 0.89 6.68
C THR A 66 13.65 0.53 8.12
N VAL A 67 13.20 1.36 9.05
CA VAL A 67 13.36 1.15 10.49
C VAL A 67 11.98 0.90 11.09
N CYS A 68 11.85 -0.17 11.88
CA CYS A 68 10.60 -0.47 12.54
C CYS A 68 10.24 0.62 13.57
N PRO A 69 9.07 1.27 13.46
CA PRO A 69 8.68 2.35 14.38
C PRO A 69 8.37 1.87 15.80
N ARG A 70 8.37 0.55 16.05
CA ARG A 70 8.08 -0.05 17.36
C ARG A 70 9.33 -0.51 18.11
N CYS A 71 10.24 -1.20 17.43
CA CYS A 71 11.43 -1.78 18.07
C CYS A 71 12.76 -1.18 17.58
N ALA A 72 12.71 -0.22 16.64
CA ALA A 72 13.88 0.40 16.02
C ALA A 72 14.81 -0.56 15.25
N SER A 73 14.40 -1.80 15.01
CA SER A 73 15.16 -2.73 14.17
C SER A 73 15.19 -2.26 12.72
N GLU A 74 16.36 -2.37 12.09
CA GLU A 74 16.52 -2.14 10.66
C GLU A 74 16.05 -3.36 9.87
N HIS A 75 15.26 -3.09 8.83
CA HIS A 75 14.80 -4.10 7.91
C HIS A 75 15.25 -3.72 6.49
N ARG A 76 15.81 -4.70 5.78
CA ARG A 76 16.19 -4.60 4.38
C ARG A 76 15.38 -5.57 3.54
N LEU A 77 14.76 -5.07 2.48
CA LEU A 77 14.07 -5.84 1.45
C LEU A 77 14.87 -5.71 0.16
N ASP A 78 15.30 -6.83 -0.39
CA ASP A 78 16.03 -6.90 -1.65
C ASP A 78 15.09 -7.51 -2.70
N LEU A 79 14.59 -6.67 -3.61
CA LEU A 79 13.63 -7.04 -4.64
C LEU A 79 14.28 -7.79 -5.80
N ASP A 80 15.57 -7.59 -6.04
CA ASP A 80 16.31 -8.28 -7.10
C ASP A 80 16.68 -9.71 -6.69
N ALA A 81 16.81 -9.96 -5.39
CA ALA A 81 17.07 -11.30 -4.83
C ALA A 81 15.79 -12.14 -4.65
N LEU A 82 14.61 -11.57 -4.85
CA LEU A 82 13.36 -12.31 -4.80
C LEU A 82 13.17 -13.07 -6.12
N PRO A 83 12.79 -14.35 -6.09
CA PRO A 83 12.52 -15.10 -7.32
C PRO A 83 11.43 -14.35 -8.09
N GLY A 84 11.77 -13.86 -9.28
CA GLY A 84 10.81 -13.23 -10.17
C GLY A 84 9.66 -14.21 -10.48
N PRO A 85 8.53 -13.71 -11.00
CA PRO A 85 7.30 -14.50 -11.20
C PRO A 85 7.39 -15.56 -12.33
N GLY A 86 8.48 -16.33 -12.43
CA GLY A 86 8.72 -17.30 -13.49
C GLY A 86 9.69 -18.45 -13.17
N ASP A 87 10.05 -18.68 -11.89
CA ASP A 87 10.88 -19.84 -11.49
C ASP A 87 10.11 -20.74 -10.51
N THR A 88 9.12 -21.48 -11.04
CA THR A 88 8.52 -22.68 -10.43
C THR A 88 7.89 -23.54 -11.52
#